data_AF-A0A2E3D4E0-F1
#
_entry.id   AF-A0A2E3D4E0-F1
#
_cell.length_a   1.000
_cell.length_b   1.000
_cell.length_c   1.000
_cell.angle_alpha   90.00
_cell.angle_beta   90.00
_cell.angle_gamma   90.00
#
_symmetry.space_group_name_H-M   'P 1'
#
loop_
_entity.id
_entity.type
_entity.pdbx_description
1 polymer ?
#
loop_
_entity_poly.entity_id
_entity_poly.type
_entity_poly.pdbx_seq_one_letter_code
_entity_poly.pdbx_strand_id
1 'polypeptide(L)'
;MNHYKPKRIRWGKIVAGFFRSLAGILERWPLLLIAAFILSPVGPHMLLNYTYEQRGSYKYMLSCQYLGSRGFVHYVAMGECPYFKIIDSREFSKR
;
A
#
# COMPACT_ATOMS: atom_id res chain seq x y z
N MET A 1 -61.45 -18.01 0.70
CA MET A 1 -60.25 -18.14 -0.16
C MET A 1 -59.32 -16.97 0.15
N ASN A 2 -58.16 -17.22 0.76
CA ASN A 2 -57.22 -16.16 1.10
C ASN A 2 -56.47 -15.72 -0.16
N HIS A 3 -56.75 -14.51 -0.64
CA HIS A 3 -56.01 -13.88 -1.71
C HIS A 3 -54.56 -13.61 -1.26
N TYR A 4 -53.63 -14.43 -1.72
CA TYR A 4 -52.21 -14.17 -1.57
C TYR A 4 -51.82 -12.99 -2.47
N LYS A 5 -51.66 -11.79 -1.89
CA LYS A 5 -51.10 -10.63 -2.61
C LYS A 5 -49.58 -10.80 -2.69
N PRO A 6 -48.98 -10.88 -3.91
CA PRO A 6 -47.53 -10.96 -4.03
C PRO A 6 -46.90 -9.70 -3.45
N LYS A 7 -46.01 -9.89 -2.48
CA LYS A 7 -45.29 -8.83 -1.79
C LYS A 7 -44.32 -8.20 -2.78
N ARG A 8 -44.75 -7.11 -3.43
CA ARG A 8 -43.96 -6.31 -4.38
C ARG A 8 -42.57 -6.07 -3.79
N ILE A 9 -41.54 -6.57 -4.47
CA ILE A 9 -40.15 -6.42 -4.04
C ILE A 9 -39.91 -4.93 -3.83
N ARG A 10 -39.75 -4.55 -2.56
CA ARG A 10 -39.64 -3.16 -2.16
C ARG A 10 -38.19 -2.77 -2.40
N TRP A 11 -37.85 -2.42 -3.64
CA TRP A 11 -36.52 -2.00 -4.08
C TRP A 11 -35.86 -1.02 -3.10
N GLY A 12 -36.63 -0.11 -2.49
CA GLY A 12 -36.13 0.78 -1.44
C GLY A 12 -35.55 0.07 -0.20
N LYS A 13 -36.01 -1.13 0.17
CA LYS A 13 -35.39 -1.94 1.23
C LYS A 13 -34.05 -2.54 0.81
N ILE A 14 -33.91 -2.92 -0.46
CA ILE A 14 -32.64 -3.43 -1.02
C ILE A 14 -31.62 -2.29 -1.03
N VAL A 15 -32.01 -1.12 -1.53
CA VAL A 15 -31.18 0.09 -1.55
C VAL A 15 -30.80 0.50 -0.12
N ALA A 16 -31.75 0.54 0.81
CA ALA A 16 -31.46 0.84 2.21
C ALA A 16 -30.53 -0.19 2.88
N GLY A 17 -30.65 -1.47 2.51
CA GLY A 17 -29.74 -2.52 2.95
C GLY A 17 -28.32 -2.31 2.42
N PHE A 18 -28.19 -1.96 1.13
CA PHE A 18 -26.90 -1.64 0.51
C PHE A 18 -26.21 -0.46 1.18
N PHE A 19 -26.93 0.66 1.38
CA PHE A 19 -26.37 1.83 2.07
C PHE A 19 -25.99 1.55 3.53
N ARG A 20 -26.76 0.74 4.24
CA ARG A 20 -26.39 0.29 5.60
C ARG A 20 -25.11 -0.55 5.61
N SER A 21 -24.96 -1.48 4.67
CA SER A 21 -23.75 -2.29 4.56
C SER A 21 -22.55 -1.43 4.19
N LEU A 22 -22.72 -0.48 3.26
CA LEU A 22 -21.68 0.44 2.84
C LEU A 22 -21.24 1.35 4.01
N ALA A 23 -22.20 1.85 4.78
CA ALA A 23 -21.92 2.65 5.98
C ALA A 23 -21.12 1.85 7.02
N GLY A 24 -21.43 0.57 7.25
CA GLY A 24 -20.65 -0.28 8.17
C GLY A 24 -19.23 -0.57 7.69
N ILE A 25 -19.01 -0.64 6.37
CA ILE A 25 -17.66 -0.73 5.79
C ILE A 25 -16.91 0.60 5.96
N LEU A 26 -17.60 1.72 5.73
CA LEU A 26 -17.05 3.06 5.87
C LEU A 26 -16.73 3.41 7.33
N GLU A 27 -17.48 2.90 8.29
CA GLU A 27 -17.16 3.04 9.72
C GLU A 27 -15.81 2.39 10.06
N ARG A 28 -15.43 1.35 9.31
CA ARG A 28 -14.14 0.66 9.40
C ARG A 28 -13.10 1.20 8.42
N TRP A 29 -13.26 2.43 7.92
CA TRP A 29 -12.31 3.07 7.03
C TRP A 29 -10.84 3.07 7.53
N PRO A 30 -10.52 3.15 8.84
CA PRO A 30 -9.11 3.13 9.27
C PRO A 30 -8.47 1.76 8.98
N LEU A 31 -9.22 0.67 9.13
CA LEU A 31 -8.77 -0.68 8.77
C LEU A 31 -8.58 -0.81 7.27
N LEU A 32 -9.44 -0.19 6.46
CA LEU A 32 -9.28 -0.16 5.00
C LEU A 32 -8.02 0.60 4.59
N LEU A 33 -7.69 1.70 5.27
CA LEU A 33 -6.45 2.43 5.02
C LEU A 33 -5.21 1.61 5.39
N ILE A 34 -5.23 0.93 6.54
CA ILE A 34 -4.13 0.04 6.94
C ILE A 34 -3.97 -1.09 5.93
N ALA A 35 -5.07 -1.72 5.51
CA ALA A 35 -5.04 -2.77 4.50
C ALA A 35 -4.51 -2.24 3.16
N ALA A 36 -4.97 -1.07 2.73
CA ALA A 36 -4.47 -0.42 1.51
C ALA A 36 -2.98 -0.11 1.60
N PHE A 37 -2.49 0.34 2.76
CA PHE A 37 -1.08 0.62 2.98
C PHE A 37 -0.21 -0.65 2.94
N ILE A 38 -0.67 -1.75 3.53
CA ILE A 38 0.03 -3.05 3.49
C ILE A 38 0.04 -3.63 2.07
N LEU A 39 -1.07 -3.51 1.34
CA LEU A 39 -1.21 -4.04 -0.01
C LEU A 39 -0.54 -3.16 -1.07
N SER A 40 -0.36 -1.87 -0.80
CA SER A 40 0.22 -0.93 -1.75
C SER A 40 1.64 -1.35 -2.14
N PRO A 41 1.96 -1.41 -3.45
CA PRO A 41 3.32 -1.64 -3.91
C PRO A 41 4.23 -0.43 -3.68
N VAL A 42 3.64 0.74 -3.42
CA VAL A 42 4.31 2.00 -3.12
C VAL A 42 4.23 2.26 -1.63
N GLY A 43 5.38 2.38 -0.96
CA GLY A 43 5.42 2.59 0.48
C GLY A 43 6.75 3.16 0.95
N PRO A 44 6.82 3.62 2.21
CA PRO A 44 8.08 4.03 2.81
C PRO A 44 8.96 2.80 2.99
N HIS A 45 10.20 2.93 2.55
CA HIS A 45 11.25 1.95 2.80
C HIS A 45 12.33 2.60 3.65
N MET A 46 12.82 1.84 4.62
CA MET A 46 13.88 2.25 5.54
C MET A 46 15.23 1.74 5.05
N LEU A 47 16.26 2.58 5.11
CA LEU A 47 17.62 2.18 4.78
C LEU A 47 18.11 1.11 5.77
N LEU A 48 18.51 -0.04 5.25
CA LEU A 48 19.05 -1.15 6.04
C LEU A 48 20.58 -1.21 5.94
N ASN A 49 21.09 -1.11 4.71
CA ASN A 49 22.51 -1.23 4.43
C ASN A 49 22.88 -0.34 3.25
N TYR A 50 24.13 0.07 3.16
CA TYR A 50 24.65 0.82 2.01
C TYR A 50 26.10 0.45 1.75
N THR A 51 26.47 0.45 0.47
CA THR A 51 27.87 0.36 0.06
C THR A 51 28.37 1.73 -0.31
N TYR A 52 29.64 1.99 0.01
CA TYR A 52 30.31 3.21 -0.37
C TYR A 52 31.58 2.90 -1.17
N GLU A 53 31.87 3.76 -2.14
CA GLU A 53 33.13 3.78 -2.87
C GLU A 53 33.86 5.07 -2.53
N GLN A 54 35.14 4.96 -2.16
CA GLN A 54 35.98 6.12 -1.88
C GLN A 54 36.65 6.57 -3.19
N ARG A 55 36.30 7.77 -3.66
CA ARG A 55 36.95 8.40 -4.82
C ARG A 55 37.66 9.67 -4.36
N GLY A 56 38.98 9.57 -4.20
CA GLY A 56 39.81 10.64 -3.65
C GLY A 56 39.44 10.95 -2.20
N SER A 57 39.06 12.20 -1.93
CA SER A 57 38.69 12.69 -0.60
C SER A 57 37.21 12.49 -0.25
N TYR A 58 36.37 12.05 -1.20
CA TYR A 58 34.92 11.93 -1.04
C TYR A 58 34.47 10.47 -0.99
N LYS A 59 33.49 10.17 -0.13
CA LYS A 59 32.82 8.86 -0.04
C LYS A 59 31.49 8.94 -0.79
N TYR A 60 31.34 8.15 -1.84
CA TYR A 60 30.11 8.07 -2.63
C TYR A 60 29.32 6.83 -2.24
N MET A 61 28.05 7.00 -1.87
CA MET A 61 27.15 5.85 -1.66
C MET A 61 26.62 5.39 -3.02
N LEU A 62 27.00 4.17 -3.44
CA LEU A 62 26.67 3.63 -4.77
C LEU A 62 25.45 2.71 -4.75
N SER A 63 25.32 1.89 -3.72
CA SER A 63 24.16 1.00 -3.58
C SER A 63 23.58 1.10 -2.19
N CYS A 64 22.26 1.26 -2.13
CA CYS A 64 21.48 1.31 -0.92
C CYS A 64 20.54 0.10 -0.91
N GLN A 65 20.49 -0.61 0.20
CA GLN A 65 19.50 -1.65 0.44
C GLN A 65 18.44 -1.10 1.37
N TYR A 66 17.21 -1.08 0.89
CA TYR A 66 16.06 -0.59 1.63
C TYR A 66 15.15 -1.76 2.03
N LEU A 67 14.58 -1.70 3.23
CA LEU A 67 13.58 -2.63 3.74
C LEU A 67 12.21 -1.94 3.77
N GLY A 68 11.24 -2.48 3.04
CA GLY A 68 9.86 -2.02 3.04
C GLY A 68 8.89 -3.11 3.50
N SER A 69 7.60 -2.79 3.51
CA SER A 69 6.52 -3.71 3.86
C SER A 69 6.47 -4.97 2.99
N ARG A 70 7.04 -4.92 1.78
CA ARG A 70 7.04 -6.01 0.80
C ARG A 70 8.40 -6.70 0.62
N GLY A 71 9.39 -6.37 1.44
CA GLY A 71 10.72 -7.01 1.42
C GLY A 71 11.87 -6.04 1.12
N PHE A 72 12.99 -6.60 0.65
CA PHE A 72 14.21 -5.84 0.38
C PHE A 72 14.24 -5.30 -1.05
N VAL A 73 14.66 -4.05 -1.20
CA VAL A 73 14.83 -3.38 -2.48
C VAL A 73 16.26 -2.88 -2.59
N HIS A 74 16.93 -3.26 -3.68
CA HIS A 74 18.26 -2.76 -4.02
C HIS A 74 18.11 -1.53 -4.91
N TYR A 75 18.52 -0.38 -4.38
CA TYR A 75 18.48 0.90 -5.07
C TYR A 75 19.92 1.35 -5.37
N VAL A 76 20.23 1.59 -6.64
CA VAL A 76 21.52 2.16 -7.03
C VAL A 76 21.42 3.68 -6.92
N ALA A 77 22.21 4.27 -6.03
CA ALA A 77 22.26 5.72 -5.80
C ALA A 77 23.55 6.31 -6.38
N MET A 78 23.50 7.57 -6.81
CA MET A 78 24.67 8.33 -7.25
C MET A 78 25.00 9.43 -6.24
N GLY A 79 25.35 9.05 -5.00
CA GLY A 79 25.86 10.01 -4.02
C GLY A 79 25.33 9.82 -2.62
N GLU A 80 24.01 9.78 -2.43
CA GLU A 80 23.38 9.75 -1.11
C GLU A 80 22.24 8.72 -1.00
N CYS A 81 22.23 8.00 0.13
CA CYS A 81 21.15 7.10 0.53
C CYS A 81 20.34 7.76 1.66
N PRO A 82 19.16 8.35 1.39
CA PRO A 82 18.30 8.85 2.46
C PRO A 82 17.86 7.72 3.40
N TYR A 83 17.70 8.00 4.69
CA TYR A 83 17.25 7.00 5.67
C TYR A 83 15.85 6.46 5.39
N PHE A 84 14.96 7.31 4.84
CA PHE A 84 13.62 6.93 4.43
C PHE A 84 13.39 7.38 3.00
N LYS A 85 12.87 6.47 2.17
CA LYS A 85 12.50 6.77 0.79
C LYS A 85 11.22 6.06 0.43
N ILE A 86 10.31 6.76 -0.24
CA ILE A 86 9.14 6.14 -0.84
C ILE A 86 9.56 5.53 -2.17
N ILE A 87 9.41 4.21 -2.30
CA ILE A 87 9.84 3.44 -3.48
C ILE A 87 8.66 2.60 -3.97
N ASP A 88 8.48 2.49 -5.28
CA ASP A 88 7.58 1.50 -5.88
C ASP A 88 8.32 0.15 -6.02
N SER A 89 7.93 -0.82 -5.22
CA SER A 89 8.50 -2.17 -5.24
C SER A 89 8.39 -2.87 -6.61
N ARG A 90 7.43 -2.49 -7.47
CA ARG A 90 7.24 -3.09 -8.80
C ARG A 90 8.37 -2.79 -9.78
N GLU A 91 9.06 -1.66 -9.60
CA GLU A 91 10.19 -1.31 -10.46
C GLU A 91 11.40 -2.23 -10.21
N PHE A 92 11.50 -2.81 -9.02
CA PHE A 92 12.66 -3.59 -8.58
C PHE A 92 12.38 -5.10 -8.49
N SER A 93 11.10 -5.52 -8.50
CA SER A 93 10.68 -6.93 -8.46
C SER A 93 10.83 -7.67 -9.80
N LYS A 94 11.27 -7.01 -10.88
CA LYS A 94 11.40 -7.59 -12.24
C LYS A 94 12.76 -8.24 -12.55
N ARG A 95 13.55 -8.64 -11.54
CA ARG A 95 14.77 -9.43 -11.76
C ARG A 95 14.55 -10.90 -11.45
#